data_AF-A0A1I4M331-F1
#
_entry.id   AF-A0A1I4M331-F1
#
_cell.length_a   1.000
_cell.length_b   1.000
_cell.length_c   1.000
_cell.angle_alpha   90.00
_cell.angle_beta   90.00
_cell.angle_gamma   90.00
#
_symmetry.space_group_name_H-M   'P 1'
#
loop_
_entity.id
_entity.type
_entity.pdbx_description
1 polymer ?
#
loop_
_entity_poly.entity_id
_entity_poly.type
_entity_poly.pdbx_seq_one_letter_code
_entity_poly.pdbx_strand_id
1 'polypeptide(L)'
;MSFPKKGKFFPRENGYNGKAEQLTNGGFVEEIAAALKRSLGDSRAGVKTVAAWTGANEKTVKNWFSGTYGPSGAHLIALARHSDEVLSTFLVMAGREDLMVAIKLAAAEQAVEELLEAVRQLNREEPGDTVI
;
A
#
# COMPACT_ATOMS: atom_id res chain seq x y z
N MET A 1 -15.56 9.10 -43.26
CA MET A 1 -14.38 8.99 -42.39
C MET A 1 -14.84 8.53 -41.02
N SER A 2 -14.51 7.30 -40.60
CA SER A 2 -14.99 6.71 -39.34
C SER A 2 -13.91 6.82 -38.26
N PHE A 3 -14.26 7.31 -37.07
CA PHE A 3 -13.36 7.41 -35.93
C PHE A 3 -13.21 6.07 -35.20
N PRO A 4 -12.04 5.73 -34.62
CA PRO A 4 -11.85 4.47 -33.90
C PRO A 4 -12.64 4.42 -32.58
N LYS A 5 -13.31 3.29 -32.33
CA LYS A 5 -14.31 3.08 -31.28
C LYS A 5 -13.75 2.61 -29.92
N LYS A 6 -12.46 2.82 -29.62
CA LYS A 6 -11.84 2.36 -28.37
C LYS A 6 -11.18 3.50 -27.62
N GLY A 7 -11.86 3.95 -26.56
CA GLY A 7 -11.31 4.84 -25.56
C GLY A 7 -10.32 4.14 -24.63
N LYS A 8 -9.27 4.89 -24.27
CA LYS A 8 -8.25 4.67 -23.23
C LYS A 8 -7.51 3.32 -23.29
N PHE A 9 -6.75 3.12 -24.37
CA PHE A 9 -5.60 2.20 -24.34
C PHE A 9 -4.39 3.00 -23.81
N PHE A 10 -3.83 2.59 -22.67
CA PHE A 10 -2.53 3.09 -22.23
C PHE A 10 -1.46 2.25 -22.94
N PRO A 11 -0.56 2.86 -23.73
CA PRO A 11 0.52 2.13 -24.39
C PRO A 11 1.39 1.41 -23.36
N ARG A 12 1.76 0.16 -23.65
CA ARG A 12 2.71 -0.62 -22.84
C ARG A 12 4.15 -0.16 -23.04
N GLU A 13 4.40 0.66 -24.04
CA GLU A 13 5.74 1.04 -24.49
C GLU A 13 5.67 2.49 -24.99
N ASN A 14 6.25 3.42 -24.23
CA ASN A 14 6.41 4.80 -24.68
C ASN A 14 7.56 4.83 -25.69
N GLY A 15 7.24 5.14 -26.95
CA GLY A 15 8.22 5.51 -27.98
C GLY A 15 8.92 6.85 -27.73
N TYR A 16 9.12 7.23 -26.47
CA TYR A 16 9.99 8.34 -26.09
C TYR A 16 11.39 7.77 -25.83
N ASN A 17 12.20 7.83 -26.88
CA ASN A 17 13.63 7.61 -26.82
C ASN A 17 14.29 8.80 -26.07
N GLY A 18 14.02 8.89 -24.78
CA GLY A 18 14.65 9.81 -23.86
C GLY A 18 15.32 8.97 -22.79
N LYS A 19 16.64 9.07 -22.68
CA LYS A 19 17.45 8.50 -21.60
C LYS A 19 16.98 9.09 -20.26
N ALA A 20 15.86 8.63 -19.74
CA ALA A 20 15.49 8.77 -18.34
C ALA A 20 15.99 7.49 -17.67
N GLU A 21 17.02 7.70 -16.85
CA GLU A 21 17.74 6.72 -16.07
C GLU A 21 16.81 5.67 -15.46
N GLN A 22 17.30 4.44 -15.44
CA GLN A 22 16.67 3.26 -14.89
C GLN A 22 16.10 3.53 -13.49
N LEU A 23 14.79 3.80 -13.41
CA LEU A 23 14.01 3.50 -12.22
C LEU A 23 13.98 1.98 -12.13
N THR A 24 14.80 1.46 -11.24
CA THR A 24 14.98 0.03 -10.98
C THR A 24 13.64 -0.60 -10.57
N ASN A 25 13.24 -1.67 -11.27
CA ASN A 25 12.14 -2.59 -10.98
C ASN A 25 10.70 -2.07 -11.17
N GLY A 26 10.00 -2.69 -12.12
CA GLY A 26 8.54 -2.70 -12.25
C GLY A 26 7.92 -1.38 -12.72
N GLY A 27 7.16 -1.40 -13.82
CA GLY A 27 6.29 -0.26 -14.13
C GLY A 27 5.26 -0.05 -13.00
N PHE A 28 4.71 1.17 -12.85
CA PHE A 28 3.68 1.48 -11.83
C PHE A 28 2.60 0.39 -11.67
N VAL A 29 2.16 -0.20 -12.80
CA VAL A 29 1.14 -1.25 -12.81
C VAL A 29 1.62 -2.54 -12.13
N GLU A 30 2.87 -2.93 -12.34
CA GLU A 30 3.47 -4.15 -11.81
C GLU A 30 3.75 -4.00 -10.31
N GLU A 31 4.28 -2.85 -9.90
CA GLU A 31 4.57 -2.57 -8.49
C GLU A 31 3.29 -2.50 -7.64
N ILE A 32 2.23 -1.85 -8.16
CA ILE A 32 0.94 -1.84 -7.48
C ILE A 32 0.32 -3.24 -7.43
N ALA A 33 0.44 -4.05 -8.50
CA ALA A 33 -0.03 -5.44 -8.49
C ALA A 33 0.71 -6.26 -7.42
N ALA A 34 2.03 -6.11 -7.33
CA ALA A 34 2.86 -6.77 -6.34
C ALA A 34 2.48 -6.33 -4.90
N ALA A 35 2.25 -5.03 -4.69
CA ALA A 35 1.80 -4.49 -3.41
C ALA A 35 0.45 -5.08 -2.97
N LEU A 36 -0.52 -5.17 -3.89
CA LEU A 36 -1.83 -5.78 -3.60
C LEU A 36 -1.68 -7.25 -3.22
N LYS A 37 -0.81 -8.00 -3.91
CA LYS A 37 -0.55 -9.41 -3.58
C LYS A 37 0.17 -9.59 -2.25
N ARG A 38 1.11 -8.70 -1.90
CA ARG A 38 1.75 -8.71 -0.57
C ARG A 38 0.76 -8.41 0.54
N SER A 39 -0.15 -7.46 0.31
CA SER A 39 -1.12 -7.01 1.33
C SER A 39 -2.26 -8.02 1.57
N LEU A 40 -2.78 -8.66 0.51
CA LEU A 40 -4.03 -9.43 0.57
C LEU A 40 -3.94 -10.85 -0.01
N GLY A 41 -2.78 -11.23 -0.53
CA GLY A 41 -2.58 -12.44 -1.31
C GLY A 41 -3.25 -12.38 -2.69
N ASP A 42 -2.89 -13.33 -3.57
CA ASP A 42 -3.51 -13.47 -4.88
C ASP A 42 -4.76 -14.36 -4.78
N SER A 43 -5.81 -13.83 -4.12
CA SER A 43 -7.02 -14.59 -3.79
C SER A 43 -8.30 -13.87 -4.19
N ARG A 44 -9.38 -14.65 -4.39
CA ARG A 44 -10.72 -14.09 -4.63
C ARG A 44 -11.18 -13.20 -3.46
N ALA A 45 -10.80 -13.54 -2.24
CA ALA A 45 -11.08 -12.73 -1.06
C ALA A 45 -10.39 -11.36 -1.16
N GLY A 46 -9.10 -11.33 -1.50
CA GLY A 46 -8.35 -10.09 -1.72
C GLY A 46 -8.98 -9.19 -2.79
N VAL A 47 -9.39 -9.77 -3.92
CA VAL A 47 -10.11 -9.05 -4.98
C VAL A 47 -11.41 -8.41 -4.45
N LYS A 48 -12.19 -9.13 -3.64
CA LYS A 48 -13.43 -8.60 -3.07
C LYS A 48 -13.17 -7.49 -2.05
N THR A 49 -12.15 -7.64 -1.21
CA THR A 49 -11.73 -6.62 -0.26
C THR A 49 -11.35 -5.33 -0.98
N VAL A 50 -10.54 -5.41 -2.04
CA VAL A 50 -10.15 -4.24 -2.83
C VAL A 50 -11.35 -3.61 -3.56
N ALA A 51 -12.26 -4.43 -4.10
CA ALA A 51 -13.49 -3.92 -4.70
C ALA A 51 -14.33 -3.13 -3.68
N ALA A 52 -14.42 -3.61 -2.44
CA ALA A 52 -15.12 -2.93 -1.35
C ALA A 52 -14.45 -1.61 -0.95
N TRP A 53 -13.11 -1.56 -0.85
CA TRP A 53 -12.36 -0.34 -0.52
C TRP A 53 -12.49 0.75 -1.59
N THR A 54 -12.51 0.34 -2.86
CA THR A 54 -12.35 1.26 -3.99
C THR A 54 -13.66 1.57 -4.73
N GLY A 55 -14.71 0.78 -4.51
CA GLY A 55 -15.96 0.83 -5.28
C GLY A 55 -15.83 0.33 -6.72
N ALA A 56 -14.66 -0.17 -7.12
CA ALA A 56 -14.44 -0.71 -8.46
C ALA A 56 -15.08 -2.10 -8.61
N ASN A 57 -15.49 -2.43 -9.84
CA ASN A 57 -15.99 -3.77 -10.13
C ASN A 57 -14.85 -4.82 -10.04
N GLU A 58 -15.20 -6.06 -9.69
CA GLU A 58 -14.21 -7.14 -9.51
C GLU A 58 -13.34 -7.40 -10.76
N LYS A 59 -13.85 -7.18 -11.98
CA LYS A 59 -13.06 -7.39 -13.20
C LYS A 59 -11.94 -6.36 -13.31
N THR A 60 -12.22 -5.09 -13.00
CA THR A 60 -11.22 -4.03 -12.94
C THR A 60 -10.18 -4.34 -11.87
N VAL A 61 -10.62 -4.78 -10.68
CA VAL A 61 -9.70 -5.17 -9.60
C VAL A 61 -8.82 -6.36 -10.00
N LYS A 62 -9.38 -7.39 -10.64
CA LYS A 62 -8.59 -8.53 -11.16
C LYS A 62 -7.52 -8.08 -12.14
N ASN A 63 -7.80 -7.08 -12.99
CA ASN A 63 -6.81 -6.52 -13.89
C ASN A 63 -5.67 -5.79 -13.14
N TRP A 64 -5.95 -5.21 -11.97
CA TRP A 64 -4.93 -4.61 -11.10
C TRP A 64 -4.06 -5.69 -10.46
N PHE A 65 -4.67 -6.74 -9.89
CA PHE A 65 -3.93 -7.88 -9.35
C PHE A 65 -3.09 -8.61 -10.40
N SER A 66 -3.53 -8.66 -11.66
CA SER A 66 -2.77 -9.28 -12.75
C SER A 66 -1.69 -8.37 -13.34
N GLY A 67 -1.64 -7.10 -12.96
CA GLY A 67 -0.73 -6.12 -13.58
C GLY A 67 -1.06 -5.82 -15.05
N THR A 68 -2.31 -6.05 -15.50
CA THR A 68 -2.72 -5.75 -16.88
C THR A 68 -3.01 -4.26 -17.05
N TYR A 69 -3.64 -3.65 -16.05
CA TYR A 69 -3.93 -2.21 -16.00
C TYR A 69 -3.70 -1.71 -14.58
N GLY A 70 -3.31 -0.43 -14.43
CA GLY A 70 -3.19 0.20 -13.12
C GLY A 70 -4.51 0.80 -12.62
N PRO A 71 -4.63 1.08 -11.30
CA PRO A 71 -5.73 1.89 -10.79
C PRO A 71 -5.63 3.33 -11.31
N SER A 72 -6.78 4.00 -11.45
CA SER A 72 -6.77 5.46 -11.63
C SER A 72 -6.36 6.16 -10.33
N GLY A 73 -6.02 7.45 -10.40
CA GLY A 73 -5.64 8.22 -9.19
C GLY A 73 -6.66 8.13 -8.05
N ALA A 74 -7.96 8.21 -8.34
CA ALA A 74 -9.01 8.08 -7.32
C ALA A 74 -9.00 6.70 -6.64
N HIS A 75 -8.82 5.63 -7.41
CA HIS A 75 -8.73 4.28 -6.85
C HIS A 75 -7.39 4.06 -6.12
N LEU A 76 -6.29 4.64 -6.58
CA LEU A 76 -5.00 4.58 -5.90
C LEU A 76 -5.07 5.26 -4.52
N ILE A 77 -5.72 6.41 -4.42
CA ILE A 77 -5.96 7.10 -3.14
C ILE A 77 -6.76 6.20 -2.19
N ALA A 78 -7.81 5.56 -2.70
CA ALA A 78 -8.61 4.63 -1.90
C ALA A 78 -7.77 3.42 -1.43
N LEU A 79 -6.95 2.84 -2.32
CA LEU A 79 -6.05 1.74 -1.96
C LEU A 79 -5.03 2.16 -0.89
N ALA A 80 -4.35 3.28 -1.09
CA ALA A 80 -3.33 3.78 -0.16
C ALA A 80 -3.90 4.16 1.22
N ARG A 81 -5.21 4.46 1.30
CA ARG A 81 -5.90 4.68 2.59
C ARG A 81 -6.09 3.39 3.40
N HIS A 82 -6.14 2.24 2.73
CA HIS A 82 -6.48 0.96 3.36
C HIS A 82 -5.34 -0.05 3.38
N SER A 83 -4.25 0.20 2.64
CA SER A 83 -3.11 -0.72 2.51
C SER A 83 -1.79 0.04 2.63
N ASP A 84 -1.09 -0.20 3.74
CA ASP A 84 0.24 0.34 3.99
C ASP A 84 1.25 -0.13 2.94
N GLU A 85 1.12 -1.37 2.44
CA GLU A 85 1.93 -1.88 1.33
C GLU A 85 1.75 -1.06 0.06
N VAL A 86 0.51 -0.68 -0.29
CA VAL A 86 0.25 0.16 -1.47
C VAL A 86 0.78 1.58 -1.25
N LEU A 87 0.55 2.16 -0.08
CA LEU A 87 1.07 3.49 0.27
C LEU A 87 2.61 3.51 0.23
N SER A 88 3.25 2.54 0.85
CA SER A 88 4.71 2.37 0.87
C SER A 88 5.28 2.24 -0.54
N THR A 89 4.68 1.38 -1.37
CA THR A 89 5.11 1.19 -2.76
C THR A 89 4.97 2.48 -3.56
N PHE A 90 3.88 3.23 -3.38
CA PHE A 90 3.70 4.54 -4.03
C PHE A 90 4.76 5.56 -3.60
N LEU A 91 5.08 5.62 -2.31
CA LEU A 91 6.08 6.54 -1.78
C LEU A 91 7.50 6.18 -2.24
N VAL A 92 7.85 4.90 -2.31
CA VAL A 92 9.12 4.43 -2.90
C VAL A 92 9.22 4.88 -4.36
N MET A 93 8.17 4.68 -5.17
CA MET A 93 8.16 5.15 -6.56
C MET A 93 8.24 6.68 -6.68
N ALA A 94 7.78 7.41 -5.66
CA ALA A 94 7.88 8.87 -5.59
C ALA A 94 9.23 9.37 -5.03
N GLY A 95 10.14 8.48 -4.60
CA GLY A 95 11.40 8.83 -3.93
C GLY A 95 11.20 9.48 -2.57
N ARG A 96 10.14 9.08 -1.85
CA ARG A 96 9.70 9.62 -0.55
C ARG A 96 9.46 8.51 0.49
N GLU A 97 10.21 7.43 0.39
CA GLU A 97 10.14 6.27 1.30
C GLU A 97 10.52 6.62 2.75
N ASP A 98 11.30 7.67 2.95
CA ASP A 98 11.69 8.23 4.24
C ASP A 98 10.48 8.60 5.11
N LEU A 99 9.38 9.06 4.48
CA LEU A 99 8.14 9.41 5.17
C LEU A 99 7.52 8.21 5.90
N MET A 100 7.56 7.02 5.30
CA MET A 100 7.03 5.81 5.95
C MET A 100 7.87 5.41 7.16
N VAL A 101 9.19 5.55 7.08
CA VAL A 101 10.10 5.24 8.18
C VAL A 101 9.85 6.17 9.36
N ALA A 102 9.74 7.48 9.11
CA ALA A 102 9.47 8.46 10.14
C ALA A 102 8.14 8.20 10.86
N ILE A 103 7.07 7.91 10.12
CA ILE A 103 5.75 7.62 10.70
C ILE A 103 5.79 6.33 11.53
N LYS A 104 6.39 5.25 11.00
CA LYS A 104 6.48 3.97 11.72
C LYS A 104 7.35 4.07 12.97
N LEU A 105 8.43 4.85 12.93
CA LEU A 105 9.29 5.07 14.08
C LEU A 105 8.56 5.82 15.18
N ALA A 106 7.87 6.92 14.84
CA ALA A 106 7.08 7.67 15.82
C ALA A 106 5.98 6.79 16.46
N ALA A 107 5.31 5.95 15.66
CA ALA A 107 4.33 4.99 16.18
C ALA A 107 4.96 3.94 17.10
N ALA A 108 6.17 3.47 16.78
CA ALA A 108 6.91 2.50 17.60
C ALA A 108 7.37 3.13 18.92
N GLU A 109 7.88 4.36 18.91
CA GLU A 109 8.24 5.10 20.11
C GLU A 109 7.05 5.23 21.06
N GLN A 110 5.89 5.62 20.54
CA GLN A 110 4.66 5.72 21.31
C GLN A 110 4.23 4.38 21.91
N ALA A 111 4.26 3.31 21.12
CA ALA A 111 3.90 1.97 21.59
C ALA A 111 4.86 1.43 22.68
N VAL A 112 6.15 1.78 22.59
CA VAL A 112 7.15 1.42 23.62
C VAL A 112 6.89 2.18 24.92
N GLU A 113 6.57 3.47 24.86
CA GLU A 113 6.24 4.25 26.07
C GLU A 113 5.00 3.68 26.77
N GLU A 114 3.93 3.41 26.02
CA GLU A 114 2.70 2.81 26.56
C GLU A 114 2.98 1.45 27.24
N LEU A 115 3.83 0.62 26.64
CA LEU A 115 4.23 -0.65 27.23
C LEU A 115 5.06 -0.46 28.52
N LEU A 116 5.99 0.50 28.53
CA LEU A 116 6.81 0.81 29.70
C LEU A 116 5.95 1.33 30.86
N GLU A 117 4.96 2.17 30.58
CA GLU A 117 4.00 2.63 31.57
C GLU A 117 3.21 1.45 32.17
N ALA A 118 2.72 0.55 31.33
CA ALA A 118 2.02 -0.65 31.78
C ALA A 118 2.90 -1.53 32.70
N VAL A 119 4.16 -1.77 32.32
CA VAL A 119 5.12 -2.54 33.14
C VAL A 119 5.40 -1.83 34.48
N ARG A 120 5.57 -0.51 34.47
CA ARG A 120 5.79 0.28 35.70
C ARG A 120 4.57 0.26 36.63
N GLN A 121 3.36 0.17 36.07
CA GLN A 121 2.14 0.06 36.85
C GLN A 121 2.04 -1.31 37.54
N LEU A 122 2.30 -2.40 36.80
CA LEU A 122 2.32 -3.75 37.37
C LEU A 122 3.34 -3.88 38.51
N ASN A 123 4.54 -3.31 38.35
CA ASN A 123 5.57 -3.32 39.38
C ASN A 123 5.23 -2.46 40.61
N ARG A 124 4.28 -1.51 40.50
CA ARG A 124 3.80 -0.72 41.64
C ARG A 124 2.69 -1.42 42.43
N GLU A 125 1.99 -2.35 41.79
CA GLU A 125 0.90 -3.12 42.39
C GLU A 125 1.40 -4.38 43.15
N GLU A 126 2.71 -4.64 43.15
CA GLU A 126 3.36 -5.48 44.16
C GLU A 126 4.05 -4.67 45.28
N PRO A 127 3.30 -4.24 46.31
CA PRO A 127 3.88 -3.96 47.62
C PRO A 127 3.36 -4.97 48.64
N GLY A 128 4.25 -5.88 49.05
CA GLY A 128 4.32 -6.52 50.37
C GLY A 128 2.98 -6.91 50.99
N ASP A 129 2.58 -8.17 50.79
CA ASP A 129 1.65 -8.82 51.69
C ASP A 129 2.34 -8.99 53.05
N THR A 130 2.14 -7.95 53.87
CA THR A 130 2.04 -7.93 55.33
C THR A 130 3.00 -8.85 56.10
N VAL A 131 4.15 -8.30 56.48
CA VAL A 131 4.86 -8.71 57.70
C VAL A 131 4.23 -7.94 58.86
N ILE A 132 3.51 -8.65 59.74
CA ILE A 132 3.61 -8.84 61.20
C ILE A 132 2.23 -9.29 61.70
#